data_AF-A0A1S4AM11-F1
#
_entry.id   AF-A0A1S4AM11-F1
#
_cell.length_a   1.000
_cell.length_b   1.000
_cell.length_c   1.000
_cell.angle_alpha   90.00
_cell.angle_beta   90.00
_cell.angle_gamma   90.00
#
_symmetry.space_group_name_H-M   'P 1'
#
loop_
_entity.id
_entity.type
_entity.pdbx_description
1 polymer ?
#
loop_
_entity_poly.entity_id
_entity_poly.type
_entity_poly.pdbx_seq_one_letter_code
_entity_poly.pdbx_strand_id
1 'polypeptide(L)'
;MQVIADALYYNASLTLNILQKLGIATEVFNLWFQMLGQTKKSGARVNFKREHDKKVCCLGLTSLLPLPVDQLPGEALERVFKAALELLVAYKDQVAEAAKEDEAEDDDDMHGLQTDEDDDEDDGSDKEMGVDAEEGDEADSTRLQKLAAQAKAFRSHDSEEDDDSDDDFSDDDEELQSPLDEVDPFIFFVETIKAMQASDPLRFQSLTQTLDFHYQALANGVAQHAELRRVEIEKEKMEKASVTAAS
;
A
#
# COMPACT_ATOMS: atom_id res chain seq x y z
N MET A 1 12.07 1.68 -8.72
CA MET A 1 12.49 0.66 -7.74
C MET A 1 11.82 -0.68 -7.96
N GLN A 2 10.49 -0.72 -8.20
CA GLN A 2 9.74 -1.95 -8.51
C GLN A 2 10.43 -2.84 -9.56
N VAL A 3 10.78 -2.30 -10.74
CA VAL A 3 11.49 -3.06 -11.80
C VAL A 3 12.79 -3.73 -11.31
N ILE A 4 13.52 -3.07 -10.41
CA ILE A 4 14.75 -3.63 -9.84
C ILE A 4 14.41 -4.73 -8.83
N ALA A 5 13.38 -4.52 -8.01
CA ALA A 5 12.89 -5.53 -7.07
C ALA A 5 12.36 -6.77 -7.80
N ASP A 6 11.61 -6.61 -8.89
CA ASP A 6 11.15 -7.72 -9.75
C ASP A 6 12.32 -8.47 -10.37
N ALA A 7 13.30 -7.75 -10.91
CA ALA A 7 14.50 -8.35 -11.48
C ALA A 7 15.33 -9.11 -10.43
N LEU A 8 15.37 -8.60 -9.19
CA LEU A 8 16.01 -9.28 -8.07
C LEU A 8 15.23 -10.52 -7.64
N TYR A 9 13.90 -10.45 -7.62
CA TYR A 9 13.06 -11.59 -7.31
C TYR A 9 13.21 -12.71 -8.35
N TYR A 10 13.22 -12.34 -9.63
CA TYR A 10 13.41 -13.30 -10.72
C TYR A 10 14.81 -13.93 -10.70
N ASN A 11 15.86 -13.11 -10.59
CA ASN A 11 17.23 -13.61 -10.46
C ASN A 11 18.15 -12.60 -9.77
N ALA A 12 18.23 -12.69 -8.44
CA ALA A 12 19.02 -11.78 -7.62
C ALA A 12 20.51 -11.74 -8.02
N SER A 13 21.10 -12.90 -8.34
CA SER A 13 22.52 -12.97 -8.67
C SER A 13 22.83 -12.27 -9.99
N LEU A 14 22.06 -12.55 -11.04
CA LEU A 14 22.27 -11.92 -12.35
C LEU A 14 22.04 -10.41 -12.28
N THR A 15 20.94 -9.99 -11.65
CA THR A 15 20.58 -8.58 -11.51
C THR A 15 21.64 -7.81 -10.73
N LEU A 16 22.12 -8.35 -9.61
CA LEU A 16 23.19 -7.72 -8.83
C LEU A 16 24.50 -7.62 -9.62
N ASN A 17 24.87 -8.67 -10.35
CA ASN A 17 26.04 -8.65 -11.24
C ASN A 17 25.94 -7.57 -12.32
N ILE A 18 24.76 -7.37 -12.91
CA ILE A 18 24.55 -6.32 -13.91
C ILE A 18 24.68 -4.94 -13.25
N LEU A 19 24.05 -4.71 -12.10
CA LEU A 19 24.14 -3.44 -11.37
C LEU A 19 25.59 -3.12 -10.96
N GLN A 20 26.35 -4.13 -10.55
CA GLN A 20 27.78 -3.99 -10.22
C GLN A 20 28.62 -3.65 -11.45
N LYS A 21 28.38 -4.32 -12.59
CA LYS A 21 29.07 -4.02 -13.87
C LYS A 21 28.80 -2.61 -14.38
N LEU A 22 27.58 -2.11 -14.17
CA LEU A 22 27.19 -0.75 -14.50
C LEU A 22 27.75 0.29 -13.51
N GLY A 23 28.28 -0.15 -12.36
CA GLY A 23 28.82 0.73 -11.34
C GLY A 23 27.76 1.54 -10.59
N ILE A 24 26.50 1.10 -10.61
CA ILE A 24 25.35 1.82 -10.01
C ILE A 24 24.72 1.07 -8.82
N ALA A 25 25.25 -0.10 -8.45
CA ALA A 25 24.66 -0.94 -7.40
C ALA A 25 24.53 -0.18 -6.07
N THR A 26 25.60 0.48 -5.64
CA THR A 26 25.64 1.21 -4.37
C THR A 26 24.64 2.36 -4.35
N GLU A 27 24.56 3.12 -5.43
CA GLU A 27 23.64 4.25 -5.60
C GLU A 27 22.19 3.78 -5.57
N VAL A 28 21.87 2.70 -6.30
CA VAL A 28 20.54 2.09 -6.32
C VAL A 28 20.12 1.63 -4.94
N PHE A 29 20.97 0.88 -4.22
CA PHE A 29 20.64 0.40 -2.88
C PHE A 29 20.52 1.54 -1.87
N ASN A 30 21.41 2.53 -1.92
CA ASN A 30 21.31 3.70 -1.04
C ASN A 30 20.02 4.49 -1.27
N LEU A 31 19.63 4.70 -2.54
CA LEU A 31 18.35 5.31 -2.88
C LEU A 31 17.19 4.45 -2.36
N TRP A 32 17.26 3.12 -2.51
CA TRP A 32 16.23 2.22 -2.00
C TRP A 32 16.03 2.36 -0.50
N PHE A 33 17.12 2.27 0.27
CA PHE A 33 17.07 2.36 1.72
C PHE A 33 16.63 3.74 2.18
N GLN A 34 17.00 4.81 1.45
CA GLN A 34 16.48 6.15 1.71
C GLN A 34 14.96 6.20 1.50
N MET A 35 14.46 5.66 0.38
CA MET A 35 13.02 5.62 0.09
C MET A 35 12.23 4.80 1.12
N LEU A 36 12.79 3.69 1.61
CA LEU A 36 12.19 2.84 2.63
C LEU A 36 12.12 3.53 4.01
N GLY A 37 13.13 4.33 4.35
CA GLY A 37 13.20 5.08 5.60
C GLY A 37 12.46 6.43 5.59
N GLN A 38 11.96 6.88 4.45
CA GLN A 38 11.20 8.12 4.34
C GLN A 38 9.76 7.91 4.83
N THR A 39 9.47 8.43 6.02
CA THR A 39 8.13 8.47 6.62
C THR A 39 7.65 9.91 6.78
N LYS A 40 6.35 10.14 6.57
CA LYS A 40 5.65 11.38 6.91
C LYS A 40 5.64 11.56 8.42
N LYS A 41 5.29 12.78 8.89
CA LYS A 41 5.12 13.08 10.33
C LYS A 41 4.03 12.23 10.99
N SER A 42 3.06 11.75 10.21
CA SER A 42 2.01 10.82 10.63
C SER A 42 2.50 9.38 10.83
N GLY A 43 3.75 9.06 10.50
CA GLY A 43 4.28 7.70 10.50
C GLY A 43 4.02 6.91 9.21
N ALA A 44 3.14 7.42 8.33
CA ALA A 44 2.89 6.81 7.02
C ALA A 44 4.14 6.90 6.12
N ARG A 45 4.43 5.86 5.32
CA ARG A 45 5.56 5.92 4.38
C ARG A 45 5.28 6.89 3.23
N VAL A 46 6.31 7.62 2.82
CA VAL A 46 6.25 8.53 1.66
C VAL A 46 6.26 7.73 0.36
N ASN A 47 7.03 6.64 0.33
CA ASN A 47 7.17 5.74 -0.81
C ASN A 47 6.52 4.38 -0.51
N PHE A 48 6.21 3.61 -1.55
CA PHE A 48 5.54 2.31 -1.44
C PHE A 48 4.18 2.41 -0.74
N LYS A 49 3.27 3.24 -1.29
CA LYS A 49 1.91 3.42 -0.75
C LYS A 49 1.03 2.20 -1.04
N ARG A 50 1.09 1.68 -2.27
CA ARG A 50 0.31 0.53 -2.74
C ARG A 50 0.76 -0.77 -2.08
N GLU A 51 -0.19 -1.67 -1.83
CA GLU A 51 0.08 -2.99 -1.27
C GLU A 51 1.05 -3.78 -2.16
N HIS A 52 0.73 -3.89 -3.46
CA HIS A 52 1.53 -4.62 -4.44
C HIS A 52 3.00 -4.15 -4.49
N ASP A 53 3.23 -2.83 -4.40
CA ASP A 53 4.57 -2.25 -4.42
C ASP A 53 5.42 -2.69 -3.22
N LYS A 54 4.80 -2.77 -2.04
CA LYS A 54 5.45 -3.29 -0.83
C LYS A 54 5.74 -4.77 -0.98
N LYS A 55 4.77 -5.55 -1.49
CA LYS A 55 4.92 -6.99 -1.75
C LYS A 55 6.12 -7.28 -2.66
N VAL A 56 6.18 -6.63 -3.82
CA VAL A 56 7.29 -6.76 -4.78
C VAL A 56 8.63 -6.41 -4.11
N CYS A 57 8.68 -5.34 -3.32
CA CYS A 57 9.91 -4.95 -2.64
C CYS A 57 10.32 -5.92 -1.52
N CYS A 58 9.38 -6.50 -0.77
CA CYS A 58 9.65 -7.56 0.19
C CYS A 58 10.30 -8.77 -0.50
N LEU A 59 9.72 -9.21 -1.62
CA LEU A 59 10.20 -10.34 -2.40
C LEU A 59 11.60 -10.06 -2.98
N GLY A 60 11.81 -8.88 -3.55
CA GLY A 60 13.10 -8.47 -4.11
C GLY A 60 14.22 -8.40 -3.07
N LEU A 61 13.97 -7.79 -1.90
CA LEU A 61 14.96 -7.71 -0.82
C LEU A 61 15.24 -9.09 -0.20
N THR A 62 14.21 -9.90 -0.02
CA THR A 62 14.35 -11.26 0.51
C THR A 62 15.24 -12.12 -0.40
N SER A 63 15.10 -11.97 -1.72
CA SER A 63 15.87 -12.73 -2.72
C SER A 63 17.37 -12.45 -2.70
N LEU A 64 17.81 -11.35 -2.05
CA LEU A 64 19.23 -11.03 -1.87
C LEU A 64 19.88 -11.82 -0.72
N LEU A 65 19.10 -12.27 0.27
CA LEU A 65 19.60 -12.91 1.49
C LEU A 65 20.44 -14.18 1.24
N PRO A 66 20.09 -15.09 0.32
CA PRO A 66 20.85 -16.32 0.10
C PRO A 66 22.09 -16.10 -0.79
N LEU A 67 22.31 -14.90 -1.35
CA LEU A 67 23.45 -14.63 -2.24
C LEU A 67 24.77 -14.73 -1.49
N PRO A 68 25.84 -15.36 -2.01
CA PRO A 68 27.12 -15.58 -1.32
C PRO A 68 27.83 -14.27 -0.91
N VAL A 69 28.76 -14.36 0.04
CA VAL A 69 29.52 -13.22 0.57
C VAL A 69 30.27 -12.43 -0.50
N ASP A 70 30.70 -13.11 -1.57
CA ASP A 70 31.38 -12.51 -2.72
C ASP A 70 30.49 -11.50 -3.48
N GLN A 71 29.17 -11.72 -3.45
CA GLN A 71 28.19 -10.86 -4.12
C GLN A 71 27.60 -9.84 -3.17
N LEU A 72 27.31 -10.24 -1.92
CA LEU A 72 26.71 -9.40 -0.90
C LEU A 72 27.52 -9.46 0.41
N PRO A 73 28.36 -8.43 0.69
CA PRO A 73 29.13 -8.34 1.92
C PRO A 73 28.25 -8.36 3.18
N GLY A 74 28.81 -8.80 4.31
CA GLY A 74 28.06 -8.95 5.57
C GLY A 74 27.33 -7.69 6.05
N GLU A 75 27.97 -6.52 5.93
CA GLU A 75 27.38 -5.23 6.29
C GLU A 75 26.14 -4.89 5.43
N ALA A 76 26.22 -5.19 4.13
CA ALA A 76 25.10 -5.00 3.21
C ALA A 76 23.98 -6.01 3.49
N LEU A 77 24.33 -7.26 3.78
CA LEU A 77 23.36 -8.30 4.16
C LEU A 77 22.56 -7.90 5.40
N GLU A 78 23.22 -7.41 6.45
CA GLU A 78 22.52 -6.97 7.67
C GLU A 78 21.53 -5.84 7.36
N ARG A 79 21.95 -4.85 6.56
CA ARG A 79 21.09 -3.73 6.16
C ARG A 79 19.90 -4.19 5.33
N VAL A 80 20.11 -5.10 4.38
CA VAL A 80 19.03 -5.72 3.58
C VAL A 80 18.06 -6.49 4.46
N PHE A 81 18.57 -7.28 5.40
CA PHE A 81 17.76 -8.09 6.31
C PHE A 81 16.88 -7.21 7.21
N LYS A 82 17.44 -6.16 7.80
CA LYS A 82 16.68 -5.18 8.62
C LYS A 82 15.58 -4.49 7.79
N ALA A 83 15.93 -4.02 6.59
CA ALA A 83 14.98 -3.38 5.69
C ALA A 83 13.85 -4.33 5.24
N ALA A 84 14.17 -5.61 4.97
CA ALA A 84 13.18 -6.61 4.62
C ALA A 84 12.19 -6.86 5.77
N LEU A 85 12.68 -6.95 7.02
CA LEU A 85 11.82 -7.11 8.20
C LEU A 85 10.89 -5.91 8.41
N GLU A 86 11.41 -4.69 8.36
CA GLU A 86 10.61 -3.47 8.53
C GLU A 86 9.53 -3.33 7.46
N LEU A 87 9.85 -3.75 6.22
CA LEU A 87 8.90 -3.73 5.13
C LEU A 87 7.83 -4.82 5.28
N LEU A 88 8.20 -6.04 5.69
CA LEU A 88 7.26 -7.12 5.96
C LEU A 88 6.28 -6.76 7.08
N VAL A 89 6.76 -6.17 8.16
CA VAL A 89 5.90 -5.73 9.28
C VAL A 89 4.86 -4.74 8.78
N ALA A 90 5.27 -3.77 7.98
CA ALA A 90 4.33 -2.76 7.53
C ALA A 90 3.49 -3.15 6.32
N TYR A 91 3.89 -4.20 5.58
CA TYR A 91 3.01 -4.91 4.67
C TYR A 91 1.89 -5.60 5.48
N LYS A 92 2.26 -6.30 6.56
CA LYS A 92 1.29 -6.92 7.49
C LYS A 92 0.30 -5.90 8.05
N ASP A 93 0.82 -4.76 8.51
CA ASP A 93 -0.03 -3.73 9.11
C ASP A 93 -0.97 -3.12 8.06
N GLN A 94 -0.52 -2.93 6.81
CA GLN A 94 -1.41 -2.44 5.73
C GLN A 94 -2.52 -3.45 5.40
N VAL A 95 -2.18 -4.73 5.23
CA VAL A 95 -3.18 -5.78 4.94
C VAL A 95 -4.19 -5.89 6.08
N ALA A 96 -3.74 -5.70 7.33
CA ALA A 96 -4.62 -5.75 8.50
C ALA A 96 -5.53 -4.50 8.64
N GLU A 97 -5.14 -3.34 8.11
CA GLU A 97 -6.03 -2.17 8.08
C GLU A 97 -7.04 -2.28 6.94
N ALA A 98 -6.62 -2.70 5.74
CA ALA A 98 -7.54 -2.93 4.61
C ALA A 98 -8.65 -3.93 4.97
N ALA A 99 -8.29 -5.04 5.63
CA ALA A 99 -9.29 -6.03 6.08
C ALA A 99 -10.30 -5.48 7.11
N LYS A 100 -9.96 -4.44 7.88
CA LYS A 100 -10.89 -3.80 8.83
C LYS A 100 -11.78 -2.77 8.16
N GLU A 101 -11.26 -2.09 7.14
CA GLU A 101 -12.04 -1.17 6.31
C GLU A 101 -13.10 -1.97 5.52
N ASP A 102 -12.71 -3.09 4.93
CA ASP A 102 -13.65 -4.02 4.25
C ASP A 102 -14.74 -4.54 5.21
N GLU A 103 -14.38 -4.97 6.43
CA GLU A 103 -15.36 -5.42 7.44
C GLU A 103 -16.29 -4.30 7.92
N ALA A 104 -15.87 -3.02 7.85
CA ALA A 104 -16.69 -1.89 8.24
C ALA A 104 -17.64 -1.43 7.12
N GLU A 105 -17.21 -1.54 5.87
CA GLU A 105 -18.05 -1.22 4.70
C GLU A 105 -19.14 -2.28 4.46
N ASP A 106 -18.87 -3.57 4.74
CA ASP A 106 -19.86 -4.65 4.64
C ASP A 106 -20.99 -4.55 5.69
N ASP A 107 -20.77 -3.84 6.82
CA ASP A 107 -21.79 -3.60 7.85
C ASP A 107 -22.63 -2.33 7.58
N ASP A 108 -22.13 -1.38 6.77
CA ASP A 108 -22.84 -0.13 6.43
C ASP A 108 -23.72 -0.24 5.18
N ASP A 109 -23.55 -1.28 4.35
CA ASP A 109 -24.37 -1.51 3.13
C ASP A 109 -25.67 -2.31 3.37
N MET A 110 -26.09 -2.47 4.64
CA MET A 110 -27.39 -3.07 5.02
C MET A 110 -28.42 -2.06 5.54
N HIS A 111 -28.25 -0.76 5.26
CA HIS A 111 -29.28 0.27 5.50
C HIS A 111 -30.08 0.66 4.23
N GLY A 112 -30.26 -0.29 3.32
CA GLY A 112 -31.22 -0.23 2.22
C GLY A 112 -32.58 -0.84 2.54
N LEU A 113 -33.57 0.03 2.79
CA LEU A 113 -35.03 -0.16 2.61
C LEU A 113 -35.84 -0.90 3.68
N GLN A 114 -36.61 -0.12 4.47
CA GLN A 114 -37.99 -0.38 4.94
C GLN A 114 -38.50 0.89 5.66
N THR A 115 -39.17 1.83 4.96
CA THR A 115 -40.64 2.03 4.86
C THR A 115 -41.39 2.16 6.19
N ASP A 116 -41.98 3.33 6.43
CA ASP A 116 -43.38 3.58 6.87
C ASP A 116 -43.57 5.12 6.86
N GLU A 117 -44.33 5.73 5.94
CA GLU A 117 -45.81 5.84 5.90
C GLU A 117 -46.41 6.49 7.16
N ASP A 118 -46.99 7.69 6.97
CA ASP A 118 -48.12 8.35 7.67
C ASP A 118 -47.89 9.89 7.66
N ASP A 119 -48.42 10.63 6.69
CA ASP A 119 -49.79 11.20 6.57
C ASP A 119 -49.94 12.54 7.31
N ASP A 120 -50.22 13.61 6.56
CA ASP A 120 -51.26 14.59 6.91
C ASP A 120 -51.44 15.64 5.78
N GLU A 121 -52.71 15.81 5.44
CA GLU A 121 -53.31 16.58 4.34
C GLU A 121 -53.26 18.12 4.52
N ASP A 122 -53.59 18.80 3.41
CA ASP A 122 -54.26 20.13 3.31
C ASP A 122 -53.38 21.40 3.25
N ASP A 123 -53.31 22.03 2.07
CA ASP A 123 -54.09 23.24 1.76
C ASP A 123 -53.74 23.71 0.34
N GLY A 124 -54.77 24.06 -0.42
CA GLY A 124 -54.70 24.35 -1.84
C GLY A 124 -54.48 25.82 -2.19
N SER A 125 -54.63 26.05 -3.49
CA SER A 125 -55.03 27.32 -4.11
C SER A 125 -53.95 28.35 -4.45
N ASP A 126 -53.56 28.28 -5.73
CA ASP A 126 -53.70 29.36 -6.73
C ASP A 126 -53.02 30.72 -6.46
N LYS A 127 -52.01 31.04 -7.28
CA LYS A 127 -51.95 32.34 -7.99
C LYS A 127 -50.88 32.37 -9.09
N GLU A 128 -51.41 32.36 -10.30
CA GLU A 128 -51.24 33.44 -11.29
C GLU A 128 -49.84 33.66 -11.90
N MET A 129 -49.70 33.14 -13.12
CA MET A 129 -48.77 33.61 -14.14
C MET A 129 -49.13 35.03 -14.59
N GLY A 130 -48.19 35.97 -14.49
CA GLY A 130 -48.34 37.34 -14.97
C GLY A 130 -47.03 37.89 -15.53
N VAL A 131 -46.92 37.86 -16.86
CA VAL A 131 -46.00 38.64 -17.68
C VAL A 131 -46.32 40.14 -17.54
N ASP A 132 -45.32 41.03 -17.47
CA ASP A 132 -44.91 41.90 -18.59
C ASP A 132 -43.89 42.98 -18.14
N ALA A 133 -43.24 43.56 -19.14
CA ALA A 133 -42.13 44.50 -19.18
C ALA A 133 -42.31 45.85 -18.47
N GLU A 134 -41.18 46.49 -18.14
CA GLU A 134 -40.77 47.86 -18.53
C GLU A 134 -39.62 48.34 -17.61
N GLU A 135 -38.44 48.58 -18.17
CA GLU A 135 -37.87 49.90 -18.49
C GLU A 135 -37.23 50.58 -17.26
N GLY A 136 -35.92 50.84 -17.34
CA GLY A 136 -35.18 51.54 -16.28
C GLY A 136 -33.69 51.25 -16.28
N ASP A 137 -32.98 51.82 -17.25
CA ASP A 137 -31.54 52.03 -17.25
C ASP A 137 -31.13 52.80 -15.98
N GLU A 138 -30.47 52.11 -15.03
CA GLU A 138 -29.58 52.66 -13.98
C GLU A 138 -29.10 51.60 -12.94
N ALA A 139 -29.29 50.29 -13.19
CA ALA A 139 -29.03 49.23 -12.20
C ALA A 139 -27.73 48.42 -12.38
N ASP A 140 -26.88 48.73 -13.36
CA ASP A 140 -25.72 47.87 -13.68
C ASP A 140 -24.50 48.04 -12.76
N SER A 141 -24.37 49.15 -12.01
CA SER A 141 -23.21 49.33 -11.14
C SER A 141 -23.24 48.45 -9.88
N THR A 142 -24.43 48.22 -9.32
CA THR A 142 -24.60 47.44 -8.08
C THR A 142 -24.54 45.94 -8.32
N ARG A 143 -24.99 45.48 -9.50
CA ARG A 143 -24.90 44.07 -9.91
C ARG A 143 -23.47 43.69 -10.27
N LEU A 144 -22.73 44.56 -10.98
CA LEU A 144 -21.29 44.39 -11.24
C LEU A 144 -20.46 44.42 -9.95
N GLN A 145 -20.78 45.28 -8.97
CA GLN A 145 -20.12 45.28 -7.67
C GLN A 145 -20.41 44.02 -6.85
N LYS A 146 -21.64 43.50 -6.88
CA LYS A 146 -21.98 42.23 -6.23
C LYS A 146 -21.28 41.04 -6.89
N LEU A 147 -21.17 41.01 -8.22
CA LEU A 147 -20.41 39.99 -8.96
C LEU A 147 -18.90 40.08 -8.69
N ALA A 148 -18.34 41.29 -8.60
CA ALA A 148 -16.93 41.50 -8.26
C ALA A 148 -16.61 41.12 -6.80
N ALA A 149 -17.56 41.35 -5.87
CA ALA A 149 -17.46 40.89 -4.49
C ALA A 149 -17.56 39.35 -4.39
N GLN A 150 -18.45 38.72 -5.16
CA GLN A 150 -18.52 37.25 -5.28
C GLN A 150 -17.25 36.66 -5.91
N ALA A 151 -16.66 37.31 -6.92
CA ALA A 151 -15.42 36.88 -7.53
C ALA A 151 -14.19 37.06 -6.62
N LYS A 152 -14.21 38.07 -5.73
CA LYS A 152 -13.20 38.23 -4.67
C LYS A 152 -13.38 37.26 -3.51
N ALA A 153 -14.61 36.86 -3.18
CA ALA A 153 -14.85 35.78 -2.21
C ALA A 153 -14.32 34.43 -2.73
N PHE A 154 -14.20 34.26 -4.05
CA PHE A 154 -13.56 33.11 -4.69
C PHE A 154 -12.03 33.20 -4.76
N ARG A 155 -11.41 34.32 -4.36
CA ARG A 155 -9.96 34.54 -4.45
C ARG A 155 -9.41 35.22 -3.19
N SER A 156 -9.52 34.53 -2.06
CA SER A 156 -8.54 34.63 -0.96
C SER A 156 -8.85 33.61 0.13
N HIS A 157 -8.43 32.36 -0.08
CA HIS A 157 -7.89 31.56 1.01
C HIS A 157 -6.58 30.96 0.51
N ASP A 158 -5.58 31.83 0.47
CA ASP A 158 -4.18 31.43 0.45
C ASP A 158 -3.82 31.20 1.93
N SER A 159 -4.19 30.01 2.40
CA SER A 159 -3.65 29.39 3.61
C SER A 159 -3.41 27.94 3.23
N GLU A 160 -2.15 27.63 2.92
CA GLU A 160 -1.43 26.42 3.33
C GLU A 160 -2.28 25.33 4.00
N GLU A 161 -3.14 24.67 3.22
CA GLU A 161 -3.62 23.32 3.50
C GLU A 161 -3.21 22.50 2.29
N ASP A 162 -2.10 21.78 2.51
CA ASP A 162 -1.60 20.64 1.76
C ASP A 162 -2.67 19.54 1.78
N ASP A 163 -3.78 19.80 1.08
CA ASP A 163 -4.77 18.81 0.72
C ASP A 163 -4.31 18.14 -0.58
N ASP A 164 -3.20 17.39 -0.47
CA ASP A 164 -2.92 16.25 -1.32
C ASP A 164 -3.97 15.16 -0.99
N SER A 165 -5.24 15.46 -1.26
CA SER A 165 -6.29 14.46 -1.49
C SER A 165 -6.01 13.84 -2.85
N ASP A 166 -4.95 13.04 -2.86
CA ASP A 166 -4.55 12.12 -3.92
C ASP A 166 -5.29 10.77 -3.72
N ASP A 167 -6.53 10.84 -3.21
CA ASP A 167 -7.45 9.72 -2.95
C ASP A 167 -8.27 9.35 -4.20
N ASP A 168 -7.89 9.89 -5.36
CA ASP A 168 -8.34 9.40 -6.68
C ASP A 168 -7.34 8.39 -7.25
N PHE A 169 -6.86 7.47 -6.41
CA PHE A 169 -6.45 6.16 -6.92
C PHE A 169 -7.72 5.35 -7.07
N SER A 170 -8.44 5.60 -8.16
CA SER A 170 -9.42 4.65 -8.67
C SER A 170 -8.79 3.25 -8.63
N ASP A 171 -9.41 2.38 -7.84
CA ASP A 171 -9.12 0.94 -7.73
C ASP A 171 -9.41 0.18 -9.06
N ASP A 172 -9.56 0.93 -10.15
CA ASP A 172 -9.70 0.49 -11.54
C ASP A 172 -8.34 0.20 -12.21
N ASP A 173 -7.26 0.03 -11.43
CA ASP A 173 -6.15 -0.79 -11.90
C ASP A 173 -6.69 -2.23 -11.90
N GLU A 174 -7.38 -2.59 -13.00
CA GLU A 174 -7.81 -3.93 -13.38
C GLU A 174 -6.99 -4.97 -12.62
N GLU A 175 -7.63 -5.85 -11.84
CA GLU A 175 -7.01 -6.96 -11.10
C GLU A 175 -6.12 -7.81 -12.04
N LEU A 176 -4.94 -7.28 -12.38
CA LEU A 176 -3.98 -7.90 -13.26
C LEU A 176 -3.27 -8.91 -12.40
N GLN A 177 -3.89 -10.08 -12.33
CA GLN A 177 -3.40 -11.24 -11.61
C GLN A 177 -1.97 -11.52 -12.05
N SER A 178 -1.02 -11.08 -11.23
CA SER A 178 0.39 -11.24 -11.50
C SER A 178 0.81 -12.61 -10.99
N PRO A 179 1.76 -13.31 -11.63
CA PRO A 179 2.31 -14.54 -11.06
C PRO A 179 2.96 -14.34 -9.68
N LEU A 180 3.21 -13.10 -9.26
CA LEU A 180 3.69 -12.75 -7.92
C LEU A 180 2.57 -12.77 -6.87
N ASP A 181 1.30 -12.69 -7.29
CA ASP A 181 0.17 -12.68 -6.36
C ASP A 181 0.05 -13.99 -5.60
N GLU A 182 0.41 -15.12 -6.24
CA GLU A 182 0.42 -16.45 -5.63
C GLU A 182 1.46 -16.61 -4.51
N VAL A 183 2.47 -15.74 -4.46
CA VAL A 183 3.62 -15.89 -3.54
C VAL A 183 3.39 -15.05 -2.29
N ASP A 184 3.25 -15.74 -1.16
CA ASP A 184 3.16 -15.08 0.15
C ASP A 184 4.55 -14.57 0.59
N PRO A 185 4.72 -13.25 0.83
CA PRO A 185 6.02 -12.67 1.18
C PRO A 185 6.60 -13.18 2.50
N PHE A 186 5.75 -13.52 3.47
CA PHE A 186 6.19 -14.00 4.78
C PHE A 186 6.69 -15.44 4.70
N ILE A 187 5.95 -16.30 3.98
CA ILE A 187 6.38 -17.67 3.71
C ILE A 187 7.69 -17.65 2.92
N PHE A 188 7.75 -16.84 1.85
CA PHE A 188 8.96 -16.71 1.03
C PHE A 188 10.17 -16.26 1.85
N PHE A 189 10.00 -15.31 2.77
CA PHE A 189 11.04 -14.89 3.70
C PHE A 189 11.54 -16.03 4.58
N VAL A 190 10.64 -16.75 5.25
CA VAL A 190 11.01 -17.86 6.13
C VAL A 190 11.70 -18.99 5.37
N GLU A 191 11.21 -19.34 4.18
CA GLU A 191 11.83 -20.37 3.34
C GLU A 191 13.21 -19.95 2.87
N THR A 192 13.38 -18.69 2.48
CA THR A 192 14.68 -18.13 2.07
C THR A 192 15.69 -18.17 3.21
N ILE A 193 15.28 -17.80 4.43
CA ILE A 193 16.15 -17.87 5.62
C ILE A 193 16.53 -19.32 5.94
N LYS A 194 15.58 -20.25 5.88
CA LYS A 194 15.86 -21.69 6.07
C LYS A 194 16.84 -22.22 5.01
N ALA A 195 16.67 -21.81 3.75
CA ALA A 195 17.57 -22.18 2.66
C ALA A 195 18.98 -21.61 2.88
N MET A 196 19.09 -20.34 3.31
CA MET A 196 20.37 -19.72 3.67
C MET A 196 21.02 -20.42 4.87
N GLN A 197 20.25 -20.78 5.89
CA GLN A 197 20.78 -21.52 7.05
C GLN A 197 21.30 -22.91 6.65
N ALA A 198 20.64 -23.58 5.71
CA ALA A 198 21.05 -24.90 5.22
C ALA A 198 22.30 -24.82 4.32
N SER A 199 22.44 -23.77 3.51
CA SER A 199 23.56 -23.59 2.59
C SER A 199 24.79 -22.99 3.25
N ASP A 200 24.61 -22.02 4.16
CA ASP A 200 25.68 -21.30 4.86
C ASP A 200 25.30 -21.03 6.34
N PRO A 201 25.48 -22.03 7.22
CA PRO A 201 25.14 -21.91 8.64
C PRO A 201 25.95 -20.83 9.38
N LEU A 202 27.22 -20.64 9.00
CA LEU A 202 28.11 -19.67 9.66
C LEU A 202 27.64 -18.24 9.38
N ARG A 203 27.20 -17.97 8.16
CA ARG A 203 26.70 -16.66 7.80
C ARG A 203 25.36 -16.33 8.44
N PHE A 204 24.45 -17.29 8.50
CA PHE A 204 23.21 -17.12 9.25
C PHE A 204 23.47 -16.85 10.74
N GLN A 205 24.43 -17.56 11.34
CA GLN A 205 24.84 -17.34 12.72
C GLN A 205 25.42 -15.93 12.92
N SER A 206 26.31 -15.49 12.03
CA SER A 206 26.89 -14.14 12.08
C SER A 206 25.80 -13.06 11.99
N LEU A 207 24.86 -13.21 11.05
CA LEU A 207 23.74 -12.28 10.89
C LEU A 207 22.91 -12.23 12.17
N THR A 208 22.52 -13.38 12.71
CA THR A 208 21.66 -13.45 13.90
C THR A 208 22.34 -12.86 15.14
N GLN A 209 23.67 -12.97 15.25
CA GLN A 209 24.45 -12.42 16.36
C GLN A 209 24.62 -10.90 16.29
N THR A 210 24.61 -10.28 15.11
CA THR A 210 24.73 -8.83 14.97
C THR A 210 23.40 -8.10 15.12
N LEU A 211 22.28 -8.81 15.00
CA LEU A 211 20.95 -8.23 15.21
C LEU A 211 20.72 -7.86 16.68
N ASP A 212 20.17 -6.68 16.90
CA ASP A 212 19.70 -6.25 18.21
C ASP A 212 18.38 -6.96 18.59
N PHE A 213 17.96 -6.76 19.84
CA PHE A 213 16.73 -7.37 20.37
C PHE A 213 15.48 -6.96 19.58
N HIS A 214 15.44 -5.76 19.02
CA HIS A 214 14.29 -5.28 18.26
C HIS A 214 14.13 -6.09 16.96
N TYR A 215 15.18 -6.21 16.15
CA TYR A 215 15.11 -6.99 14.91
C TYR A 215 14.99 -8.49 15.16
N GLN A 216 15.54 -9.02 16.26
CA GLN A 216 15.29 -10.40 16.66
C GLN A 216 13.80 -10.64 16.98
N ALA A 217 13.15 -9.71 17.69
CA ALA A 217 11.72 -9.79 17.96
C ALA A 217 10.88 -9.69 16.68
N LEU A 218 11.24 -8.78 15.76
CA LEU A 218 10.59 -8.67 14.45
C LEU A 218 10.73 -9.96 13.63
N ALA A 219 11.93 -10.54 13.56
CA ALA A 219 12.16 -11.80 12.86
C ALA A 219 11.30 -12.94 13.40
N ASN A 220 11.20 -13.06 14.74
CA ASN A 220 10.34 -14.06 15.38
C ASN A 220 8.85 -13.80 15.08
N GLY A 221 8.40 -12.54 15.12
CA GLY A 221 7.03 -12.16 14.80
C GLY A 221 6.65 -12.46 13.35
N VAL A 222 7.54 -12.13 12.41
CA VAL A 222 7.40 -12.47 10.99
C VAL A 222 7.34 -13.99 10.79
N ALA A 223 8.20 -14.75 11.48
CA ALA A 223 8.20 -16.21 11.39
C ALA A 223 6.90 -16.85 11.92
N GLN A 224 6.35 -16.32 13.02
CA GLN A 224 5.06 -16.77 13.55
C GLN A 224 3.92 -16.45 12.58
N HIS A 225 3.91 -15.24 12.02
CA HIS A 225 2.89 -14.84 11.06
C HIS A 225 2.94 -15.69 9.77
N ALA A 226 4.14 -16.00 9.28
CA ALA A 226 4.31 -16.90 8.14
C ALA A 226 3.71 -18.29 8.37
N GLU A 227 3.82 -18.83 9.59
CA GLU A 227 3.21 -20.13 9.93
C GLU A 227 1.67 -20.05 9.93
N LEU A 228 1.09 -18.96 10.44
CA LEU A 228 -0.35 -18.73 10.37
C LEU A 228 -0.84 -18.66 8.91
N ARG A 229 -0.17 -17.84 8.09
CA ARG A 229 -0.45 -17.72 6.64
C ARG A 229 -0.35 -19.05 5.92
N ARG A 230 0.65 -19.88 6.28
CA ARG A 230 0.82 -21.21 5.70
C ARG A 230 -0.36 -22.13 6.00
N VAL A 231 -0.86 -22.13 7.23
CA VAL A 231 -2.04 -22.92 7.63
C VAL A 231 -3.32 -22.42 6.94
N GLU A 232 -3.50 -21.11 6.84
CA GLU A 232 -4.63 -20.50 6.11
C GLU A 232 -4.64 -20.91 4.63
N ILE A 233 -3.49 -20.78 3.96
CA ILE A 233 -3.35 -21.18 2.55
C ILE A 233 -3.58 -22.69 2.36
N GLU A 234 -3.10 -23.54 3.28
CA GLU A 234 -3.38 -24.98 3.24
C GLU A 234 -4.88 -25.27 3.39
N LYS A 235 -5.57 -24.54 4.28
CA LYS A 235 -7.03 -24.65 4.48
C LYS A 235 -7.81 -24.21 3.24
N GLU A 236 -7.50 -23.05 2.68
CA GLU A 236 -8.13 -22.54 1.44
C GLU A 236 -7.93 -23.51 0.27
N LYS A 237 -6.75 -24.12 0.15
CA LYS A 237 -6.48 -25.15 -0.87
C LYS A 237 -7.33 -26.40 -0.66
N MET A 238 -7.55 -26.84 0.58
CA MET A 238 -8.43 -27.97 0.87
C MET A 238 -9.89 -27.65 0.56
N GLU A 239 -10.35 -26.43 0.89
CA GLU A 239 -11.71 -25.98 0.58
C GLU A 239 -11.94 -25.90 -0.93
N LYS A 240 -11.05 -25.26 -1.69
CA LYS A 240 -11.12 -25.21 -3.16
C LYS A 240 -11.11 -26.61 -3.77
N ALA A 241 -10.25 -27.52 -3.30
CA ALA A 241 -10.21 -28.90 -3.76
C ALA A 241 -11.50 -29.67 -3.46
N SER A 242 -12.14 -29.41 -2.31
CA SER A 242 -13.42 -30.03 -1.95
C SER A 242 -14.58 -29.55 -2.84
N VAL A 243 -14.59 -28.27 -3.22
CA VAL A 243 -15.59 -27.67 -4.12
C VAL A 243 -15.41 -28.18 -5.55
N THR A 244 -14.18 -28.28 -6.04
CA THR A 244 -13.88 -28.85 -7.37
C THR A 244 -14.18 -30.35 -7.44
N ALA A 245 -14.02 -31.11 -6.34
CA ALA A 245 -14.36 -32.53 -6.30
C ALA A 245 -15.88 -32.80 -6.16
N ALA A 246 -16.66 -31.80 -5.74
CA ALA A 246 -18.11 -31.88 -5.60
C ALA A 246 -18.88 -31.34 -6.83
N SER A 247 -18.19 -30.76 -7.81
CA SER A 247 -18.74 -30.25 -9.08
C SER A 247 -18.51 -31.25 -10.22
#